data_AF-A0A166LLK7-F1
#
_entry.id   AF-A0A166LLK7-F1
#
_cell.length_a   1.000
_cell.length_b   1.000
_cell.length_c   1.000
_cell.angle_alpha   90.00
_cell.angle_beta   90.00
_cell.angle_gamma   90.00
#
_symmetry.space_group_name_H-M   'P 1'
#
loop_
_entity.id
_entity.type
_entity.pdbx_description
1 polymer ?
#
loop_
_entity_poly.entity_id
_entity_poly.type
_entity_poly.pdbx_seq_one_letter_code
_entity_poly.pdbx_strand_id
1 'polypeptide(L)'
;VAFVNMLSEIRIGKLSAETIATLKYLKRPVKYNDGIGPTELLPTKEEAAAANQIHLDGIKNPPKPFPGYVKRGLDQNDQPISDDQLEEVLNRLAAQEDLVLKKGAQVMLLKVCAPGHREYIALNTTFVEQGSRCSCQRFCWGHIRVPHSRGGD
;
A
#
# COMPACT_ATOMS: atom_id res chain seq x y z
N VAL A 1 20.94 7.22 24.15
CA VAL A 1 21.85 7.28 22.97
C VAL A 1 22.09 5.91 22.30
N ALA A 2 21.77 4.77 22.94
CA ALA A 2 22.14 3.43 22.44
C ALA A 2 21.63 3.03 21.04
N PHE A 3 20.37 3.33 20.68
CA PHE A 3 19.77 2.80 19.45
C PHE A 3 20.42 3.32 18.15
N VAL A 4 20.83 4.59 18.11
CA VAL A 4 21.51 5.18 16.94
C VAL A 4 22.89 4.54 16.71
N ASN A 5 23.59 4.19 17.79
CA ASN A 5 24.87 3.49 17.72
C ASN A 5 24.69 2.08 17.15
N MET A 6 23.66 1.34 17.61
CA MET A 6 23.30 0.02 17.08
C MET A 6 23.01 0.05 15.57
N LEU A 7 22.24 1.03 15.09
CA LEU A 7 21.99 1.22 13.65
C LEU A 7 23.27 1.58 12.87
N SER A 8 24.21 2.28 13.51
CA SER A 8 25.50 2.64 12.91
C SER A 8 26.44 1.41 12.79
N GLU A 9 26.44 0.52 13.79
CA GLU A 9 27.13 -0.77 13.72
C GLU A 9 26.62 -1.64 12.56
N ILE A 10 25.29 -1.74 12.40
CA ILE A 10 24.64 -2.44 11.28
C ILE A 10 25.08 -1.84 9.93
N ARG A 11 25.06 -0.50 9.80
CA ARG A 11 25.51 0.20 8.59
C ARG A 11 26.97 -0.09 8.21
N ILE A 12 27.85 -0.28 9.20
CA ILE A 12 29.28 -0.55 8.99
C ILE A 12 29.55 -2.06 8.78
N GLY A 13 28.57 -2.93 9.08
CA GLY A 13 28.72 -4.38 9.05
C GLY A 13 29.56 -4.94 10.21
N LYS A 14 29.72 -4.18 11.30
CA LYS A 14 30.50 -4.57 12.48
C LYS A 14 29.61 -4.54 13.71
N LEU A 15 28.96 -5.68 14.00
CA LEU A 15 28.04 -5.82 15.13
C LEU A 15 28.77 -6.21 16.41
N SER A 16 28.53 -5.46 17.49
CA SER A 16 28.95 -5.84 18.84
C SER A 16 28.08 -6.97 19.40
N ALA A 17 28.58 -7.67 20.42
CA ALA A 17 27.82 -8.71 21.12
C ALA A 17 26.55 -8.14 21.80
N GLU A 18 26.59 -6.89 22.27
CA GLU A 18 25.46 -6.17 22.86
C GLU A 18 24.36 -5.88 21.83
N THR A 19 24.74 -5.40 20.64
CA THR A 19 23.83 -5.23 19.50
C THR A 19 23.16 -6.54 19.11
N ILE A 20 23.91 -7.64 18.99
CA ILE A 20 23.37 -8.96 18.64
C ILE A 20 22.39 -9.46 19.70
N ALA A 21 22.71 -9.30 20.99
CA ALA A 21 21.82 -9.68 22.09
C ALA A 21 20.51 -8.88 22.06
N THR A 22 20.61 -7.57 21.81
CA THR A 22 19.44 -6.68 21.78
C THR A 22 18.54 -6.97 20.56
N LEU A 23 19.10 -7.16 19.37
CA LEU A 23 18.34 -7.55 18.17
C LEU A 23 17.58 -8.88 18.38
N LYS A 24 18.20 -9.87 19.02
CA LYS A 24 17.52 -11.13 19.39
C LYS A 24 16.35 -10.91 20.35
N TYR A 25 16.49 -9.99 21.31
CA TYR A 25 15.42 -9.60 22.24
C TYR A 25 14.26 -8.83 21.55
N LEU A 26 14.48 -8.24 20.37
CA LEU A 26 13.42 -7.59 19.59
C LEU A 26 12.45 -8.58 18.91
N LYS A 27 12.75 -9.89 18.87
CA LYS A 27 11.86 -10.92 18.28
C LYS A 27 10.52 -11.12 19.03
N ARG A 28 10.37 -10.54 20.24
CA ARG A 28 9.14 -10.65 21.04
C ARG A 28 7.91 -10.06 20.31
N PRO A 29 6.71 -10.63 20.49
CA PRO A 29 5.49 -10.06 19.89
C PRO A 29 5.20 -8.67 20.49
N VAL A 30 4.89 -7.71 19.62
CA VAL A 30 4.52 -6.34 20.00
C VAL A 30 3.00 -6.22 20.02
N LYS A 31 2.44 -5.57 21.05
CA LYS A 31 1.01 -5.27 21.15
C LYS A 31 0.78 -3.78 20.89
N TYR A 32 -0.13 -3.48 19.98
CA TYR A 32 -0.57 -2.13 19.63
C TYR A 32 -2.01 -1.93 20.10
N ASN A 33 -2.30 -0.77 20.71
CA ASN A 33 -3.60 -0.46 21.32
C ASN A 33 -4.47 0.45 20.45
N ASP A 34 -3.89 1.05 19.41
CA ASP A 34 -4.53 1.95 18.44
C ASP A 34 -5.22 1.20 17.29
N GLY A 35 -5.05 -0.13 17.24
CA GLY A 35 -5.55 -1.05 16.21
C GLY A 35 -4.67 -1.13 14.96
N ILE A 36 -3.62 -0.32 14.85
CA ILE A 36 -2.75 -0.30 13.67
C ILE A 36 -1.70 -1.39 13.86
N GLY A 37 -1.71 -2.37 12.95
CA GLY A 37 -0.74 -3.47 12.97
C GLY A 37 0.68 -3.01 12.63
N PRO A 38 1.72 -3.77 13.03
CA PRO A 38 3.07 -3.54 12.52
C PRO A 38 3.11 -3.80 11.01
N THR A 39 3.79 -2.93 10.26
CA THR A 39 4.12 -3.21 8.86
C THR A 39 5.22 -4.26 8.80
N GLU A 40 4.94 -5.40 8.17
CA GLU A 40 5.94 -6.43 7.89
C GLU A 40 6.87 -5.96 6.75
N LEU A 41 8.18 -6.12 6.95
CA LEU A 41 9.19 -5.80 5.94
C LEU A 41 9.76 -7.11 5.38
N LEU A 42 9.50 -7.36 4.11
CA LEU A 42 9.86 -8.58 3.39
C LEU A 42 10.82 -8.25 2.24
N PRO A 43 11.75 -9.17 1.87
CA PRO A 43 12.81 -8.85 0.93
C PRO A 43 12.32 -8.73 -0.53
N THR A 44 11.22 -9.39 -0.91
CA THR A 44 10.65 -9.30 -2.27
C THR A 44 9.25 -8.65 -2.30
N LYS A 45 8.87 -8.10 -3.47
CA LYS A 45 7.50 -7.61 -3.73
C LYS A 45 6.46 -8.74 -3.61
N GLU A 46 6.81 -9.96 -4.04
CA GLU A 46 5.91 -11.11 -4.08
C GLU A 46 5.56 -11.62 -2.68
N GLU A 47 6.56 -11.78 -1.80
CA GLU A 47 6.33 -12.11 -0.39
C GLU A 47 5.50 -11.04 0.30
N ALA A 48 5.79 -9.76 0.06
CA ALA A 48 5.01 -8.65 0.60
C ALA A 48 3.54 -8.68 0.12
N ALA A 49 3.31 -8.93 -1.17
CA ALA A 49 1.96 -9.08 -1.71
C ALA A 49 1.21 -10.29 -1.11
N ALA A 50 1.88 -11.43 -0.95
CA ALA A 50 1.31 -12.62 -0.32
C ALA A 50 0.95 -12.38 1.15
N ALA A 51 1.84 -11.75 1.94
CA ALA A 51 1.55 -11.37 3.32
C ALA A 51 0.37 -10.40 3.42
N ASN A 52 0.34 -9.37 2.57
CA ASN A 52 -0.76 -8.40 2.52
C ASN A 52 -2.09 -9.05 2.15
N GLN A 53 -2.08 -10.05 1.26
CA GLN A 53 -3.27 -10.83 0.90
C GLN A 53 -3.76 -11.69 2.07
N ILE A 54 -2.86 -12.36 2.81
CA ILE A 54 -3.22 -13.11 4.03
C ILE A 54 -3.88 -12.18 5.06
N HIS A 55 -3.32 -10.98 5.27
CA HIS A 55 -3.90 -9.98 6.16
C HIS A 55 -5.27 -9.49 5.69
N LEU A 56 -5.44 -9.26 4.37
CA LEU A 56 -6.74 -8.92 3.78
C LEU A 56 -7.75 -10.05 3.97
N ASP A 57 -7.36 -11.31 3.78
CA ASP A 57 -8.26 -12.47 3.91
C ASP A 57 -8.70 -12.74 5.34
N GLY A 58 -7.86 -12.42 6.34
CA GLY A 58 -8.26 -12.40 7.75
C GLY A 58 -9.38 -11.41 8.10
N ILE A 59 -9.62 -10.39 7.26
CA ILE A 59 -10.70 -9.42 7.47
C ILE A 59 -12.04 -10.03 7.02
N LYS A 60 -12.99 -10.13 7.97
CA LYS A 60 -14.34 -10.70 7.78
C LYS A 60 -15.29 -9.84 6.94
N ASN A 61 -15.00 -8.56 6.75
CA ASN A 61 -15.83 -7.65 5.98
C ASN A 61 -15.80 -8.00 4.47
N PRO A 62 -16.89 -7.76 3.72
CA PRO A 62 -16.94 -8.12 2.30
C PRO A 62 -15.89 -7.35 1.49
N PRO A 63 -15.27 -7.99 0.48
CA PRO A 63 -14.34 -7.33 -0.43
C PRO A 63 -15.06 -6.35 -1.33
N LYS A 64 -14.39 -5.23 -1.63
CA LYS A 64 -14.81 -4.24 -2.60
C LYS A 64 -13.70 -4.08 -3.66
N PRO A 65 -13.95 -4.46 -4.92
CA PRO A 65 -12.99 -4.26 -6.00
C PRO A 65 -12.98 -2.80 -6.47
N PHE A 66 -11.82 -2.36 -6.90
CA PHE A 66 -11.53 -1.07 -7.52
C PHE A 66 -10.65 -1.35 -8.74
N PRO A 67 -11.25 -1.49 -9.94
CA PRO A 67 -10.50 -1.86 -11.13
C PRO A 67 -9.58 -0.72 -11.59
N GLY A 68 -8.42 -1.09 -12.13
CA GLY A 68 -7.47 -0.17 -12.71
C GLY A 68 -7.93 0.39 -14.06
N TYR A 69 -7.38 1.55 -14.43
CA TYR A 69 -7.54 2.10 -15.78
C TYR A 69 -6.18 2.48 -16.34
N VAL A 70 -5.69 1.66 -17.26
CA VAL A 70 -4.44 1.92 -17.99
C VAL A 70 -4.76 2.71 -19.26
N LYS A 71 -4.08 3.85 -19.44
CA LYS A 71 -4.07 4.59 -20.71
C LYS A 71 -2.68 4.45 -21.33
N ARG A 72 -2.61 3.90 -22.54
CA ARG A 72 -1.34 3.81 -23.29
C ARG A 72 -0.73 5.21 -23.48
N GLY A 73 0.56 5.32 -23.18
CA GLY A 73 1.35 6.50 -23.47
C GLY A 73 1.89 6.49 -24.90
N LEU A 74 2.64 7.55 -25.23
CA LEU A 74 3.53 7.57 -26.39
C LEU A 74 4.98 7.37 -25.91
N ASP A 75 5.82 6.85 -26.80
CA ASP A 75 7.26 6.73 -26.60
C ASP A 75 7.98 8.08 -26.89
N GLN A 76 9.31 8.06 -26.97
CA GLN A 76 10.12 9.26 -27.26
C GLN A 76 10.00 9.75 -28.71
N ASN A 77 9.36 8.98 -29.60
CA ASN A 77 9.19 9.24 -31.02
C ASN A 77 7.72 9.53 -31.39
N ASP A 78 6.88 9.86 -30.39
CA ASP A 78 5.42 10.01 -30.50
C ASP A 78 4.66 8.76 -31.03
N GLN A 79 5.26 7.57 -30.91
CA GLN A 79 4.63 6.29 -31.29
C GLN A 79 3.93 5.65 -30.08
N PRO A 80 2.82 4.92 -30.27
CA PRO A 80 2.19 4.19 -29.17
C PRO A 80 3.14 3.10 -28.64
N ILE A 81 3.34 3.06 -27.31
CA ILE A 81 4.16 2.05 -26.64
C ILE A 81 3.67 0.63 -26.96
N SER A 82 4.60 -0.31 -27.11
CA SER A 82 4.26 -1.74 -27.29
C SER A 82 3.68 -2.34 -26.00
N ASP A 83 3.02 -3.49 -26.12
CA ASP A 83 2.47 -4.19 -24.96
C ASP A 83 3.57 -4.62 -23.98
N ASP A 84 4.71 -5.15 -24.47
CA ASP A 84 5.88 -5.50 -23.64
C ASP A 84 6.44 -4.29 -22.86
N GLN A 85 6.55 -3.13 -23.52
CA GLN A 85 7.01 -1.88 -22.90
C GLN A 85 6.02 -1.37 -21.86
N LEU A 86 4.71 -1.50 -22.12
CA LEU A 86 3.67 -1.15 -21.19
C LEU A 86 3.74 -2.05 -19.94
N GLU A 87 3.89 -3.36 -20.10
CA GLU A 87 4.03 -4.30 -18.99
C GLU A 87 5.28 -3.99 -18.15
N GLU A 88 6.42 -3.68 -18.78
CA GLU A 88 7.64 -3.27 -18.04
C GLU A 88 7.41 -1.99 -17.23
N VAL A 89 6.73 -0.99 -17.81
CA VAL A 89 6.38 0.27 -17.11
C VAL A 89 5.43 0.01 -15.94
N LEU A 90 4.41 -0.84 -16.12
CA LEU A 90 3.45 -1.19 -15.08
C LEU A 90 4.12 -1.97 -13.93
N ASN A 91 4.98 -2.94 -14.23
CA ASN A 91 5.75 -3.70 -13.23
C ASN A 91 6.71 -2.83 -12.38
N ARG A 92 7.16 -1.70 -12.93
CA ARG A 92 7.96 -0.69 -12.20
C ARG A 92 7.12 0.16 -11.24
N LEU A 93 5.81 0.30 -11.47
CA LEU A 93 4.93 1.03 -10.55
C LEU A 93 4.86 0.33 -9.18
N ALA A 94 4.54 1.13 -8.17
CA ALA A 94 4.24 0.63 -6.83
C ALA A 94 2.77 0.17 -6.71
N ALA A 95 1.87 0.73 -7.52
CA ALA A 95 0.43 0.43 -7.50
C ALA A 95 0.11 -0.89 -8.22
N GLN A 96 -0.84 -1.65 -7.69
CA GLN A 96 -1.47 -2.77 -8.39
C GLN A 96 -2.45 -2.24 -9.45
N GLU A 97 -2.71 -3.02 -10.50
CA GLU A 97 -3.73 -2.68 -11.50
C GLU A 97 -5.12 -2.71 -10.87
N ASP A 98 -5.56 -3.89 -10.42
CA ASP A 98 -6.81 -4.07 -9.69
C ASP A 98 -6.56 -4.09 -8.17
N LEU A 99 -7.29 -3.26 -7.44
CA LEU A 99 -7.18 -3.14 -5.99
C LEU A 99 -8.45 -3.66 -5.31
N VAL A 100 -8.32 -4.64 -4.41
CA VAL A 100 -9.45 -5.17 -3.62
C VAL A 100 -9.28 -4.76 -2.16
N LEU A 101 -10.16 -3.89 -1.66
CA LEU A 101 -10.14 -3.44 -0.27
C LEU A 101 -11.30 -4.03 0.53
N LYS A 102 -11.08 -4.27 1.81
CA LYS A 102 -12.16 -4.59 2.78
C LYS A 102 -12.26 -3.46 3.81
N LYS A 103 -13.42 -3.30 4.43
CA LYS A 103 -13.54 -2.37 5.57
C LYS A 103 -12.61 -2.85 6.70
N GLY A 104 -11.67 -2.00 7.09
CA GLY A 104 -10.58 -2.39 8.01
C GLY A 104 -9.26 -2.77 7.31
N ALA A 105 -9.04 -2.44 6.03
CA ALA A 105 -7.75 -2.54 5.33
C ALA A 105 -7.09 -1.15 5.16
N GLN A 106 -5.84 -0.97 5.63
CA GLN A 106 -5.06 0.30 5.61
C GLN A 106 -4.40 0.37 4.29
N VAL A 107 -3.95 1.57 4.04
CA VAL A 107 -3.49 1.93 2.74
C VAL A 107 -2.28 2.80 2.95
N MET A 108 -1.22 2.47 2.23
CA MET A 108 -0.17 3.45 2.00
C MET A 108 -0.65 4.36 0.88
N LEU A 109 -0.67 5.67 1.15
CA LEU A 109 -0.93 6.67 0.12
C LEU A 109 0.32 6.79 -0.76
N LEU A 110 0.20 6.48 -2.06
CA LEU A 110 1.32 6.57 -3.00
C LEU A 110 1.52 7.96 -3.61
N LYS A 111 0.45 8.78 -3.68
CA LYS A 111 0.46 10.11 -4.31
C LYS A 111 -0.01 11.14 -3.30
N VAL A 112 0.83 12.14 -3.02
CA VAL A 112 0.45 13.27 -2.16
C VAL A 112 -0.64 14.08 -2.86
N CYS A 113 -1.82 14.17 -2.26
CA CYS A 113 -2.94 14.94 -2.81
C CYS A 113 -2.87 16.39 -2.32
N ALA A 114 -2.67 17.34 -3.23
CA ALA A 114 -2.89 18.76 -2.93
C ALA A 114 -4.40 19.03 -2.76
N PRO A 115 -4.82 19.93 -1.84
CA PRO A 115 -6.23 20.27 -1.66
C PRO A 115 -6.81 20.85 -2.96
N GLY A 116 -7.70 20.08 -3.59
CA GLY A 116 -8.30 20.39 -4.90
C GLY A 116 -8.23 19.24 -5.91
N HIS A 117 -7.20 18.40 -5.88
CA HIS A 117 -7.06 17.25 -6.78
C HIS A 117 -7.69 15.98 -6.19
N ARG A 118 -8.68 15.42 -6.89
CA ARG A 118 -9.47 14.24 -6.48
C ARG A 118 -8.94 12.91 -7.06
N GLU A 119 -7.62 12.74 -7.05
CA GLU A 119 -6.98 11.50 -7.49
C GLU A 119 -6.19 10.88 -6.34
N TYR A 120 -6.69 9.76 -5.83
CA TYR A 120 -6.09 9.00 -4.74
C TYR A 120 -5.54 7.69 -5.29
N ILE A 121 -4.30 7.36 -4.95
CA ILE A 121 -3.71 6.04 -5.21
C ILE A 121 -3.37 5.42 -3.86
N ALA A 122 -4.04 4.31 -3.56
CA ALA A 122 -3.92 3.55 -2.32
C ALA A 122 -3.31 2.17 -2.61
N LEU A 123 -2.39 1.72 -1.76
CA LEU A 123 -1.98 0.31 -1.68
C LEU A 123 -2.71 -0.42 -0.55
N ASN A 124 -2.56 -1.74 -0.46
CA ASN A 124 -3.41 -2.61 0.38
C ASN A 124 -2.68 -3.21 1.61
N THR A 125 -3.02 -2.77 2.85
CA THR A 125 -2.39 -3.16 4.15
C THR A 125 -3.14 -2.70 5.47
N THR A 126 -4.16 -3.40 6.06
CA THR A 126 -4.69 -3.41 7.52
C THR A 126 -5.17 -2.17 8.41
N PHE A 127 -6.40 -1.60 8.30
CA PHE A 127 -6.82 -0.24 8.81
C PHE A 127 -7.60 -0.17 10.12
N VAL A 128 -7.57 1.04 10.69
CA VAL A 128 -8.43 1.46 11.79
C VAL A 128 -9.30 2.66 11.43
N GLU A 129 -10.61 2.41 11.36
CA GLU A 129 -11.64 3.43 11.42
C GLU A 129 -11.69 4.01 12.84
N GLN A 130 -10.83 4.99 13.16
CA GLN A 130 -10.89 5.68 14.45
C GLN A 130 -12.12 6.59 14.51
N GLY A 131 -13.07 6.21 15.37
CA GLY A 131 -14.32 6.92 15.61
C GLY A 131 -14.15 8.24 16.36
N SER A 132 -13.67 9.27 15.67
CA SER A 132 -13.59 10.66 16.16
C SER A 132 -14.56 11.53 15.39
N ARG A 133 -15.54 12.15 16.07
CA ARG A 133 -16.60 12.97 15.44
C ARG A 133 -16.04 14.31 14.93
N CYS A 134 -15.45 14.32 13.73
CA CYS A 134 -15.09 15.57 13.05
C CYS A 134 -16.33 16.25 12.46
N SER A 135 -16.57 17.50 12.87
CA SER A 135 -17.78 18.28 12.61
C SER A 135 -17.88 18.89 11.19
N CYS A 136 -17.30 18.24 10.17
CA CYS A 136 -17.45 18.64 8.77
C CYS A 136 -18.43 17.69 8.06
N GLN A 137 -19.70 18.09 8.04
CA GLN A 137 -20.79 17.35 7.39
C GLN A 137 -20.58 17.19 5.87
N ARG A 138 -21.14 16.12 5.31
CA ARG A 138 -21.14 15.74 3.87
C ARG A 138 -19.79 15.32 3.26
N PHE A 139 -19.21 14.24 3.78
CA PHE A 139 -18.47 13.31 2.93
C PHE A 139 -19.45 12.47 2.10
N CYS A 140 -19.78 12.94 0.89
CA CYS A 140 -20.48 12.13 -0.09
C CYS A 140 -19.57 10.98 -0.55
N TRP A 141 -19.91 9.73 -0.19
CA TRP A 141 -19.44 8.56 -0.93
C TRP A 141 -20.05 8.63 -2.34
N GLY A 142 -19.33 9.22 -3.29
CA GLY A 142 -19.85 9.51 -4.63
C GLY A 142 -18.76 9.61 -5.68
N HIS A 143 -18.91 8.78 -6.73
CA HIS A 143 -18.11 8.76 -7.96
C HIS A 143 -16.62 8.44 -7.85
N ILE A 144 -16.35 7.13 -7.74
CA ILE A 144 -15.50 6.50 -8.75
C ILE A 144 -16.39 6.28 -9.98
N ARG A 145 -16.01 6.79 -11.15
CA ARG A 145 -16.78 6.58 -12.39
C ARG A 145 -16.54 5.16 -12.90
N VAL A 146 -17.52 4.29 -12.72
CA VAL A 146 -17.63 3.06 -13.51
C VAL A 146 -18.13 3.47 -14.91
N PRO A 147 -17.41 3.20 -16.00
CA PRO A 147 -17.92 3.45 -17.35
C PRO A 147 -19.11 2.52 -17.62
N HIS A 148 -20.22 3.07 -18.12
CA HIS A 148 -21.32 2.25 -18.61
C HIS A 148 -20.88 1.52 -19.89
N SER A 149 -20.91 0.19 -19.85
CA SER A 149 -20.95 -0.64 -21.05
C SER A 149 -22.19 -0.25 -21.86
N ARG A 150 -22.00 0.29 -23.06
CA ARG A 150 -23.10 0.40 -24.02
C ARG A 150 -23.36 -1.00 -24.57
N GLY A 151 -24.45 -1.62 -24.12
CA GLY A 151 -25.06 -2.71 -24.87
C GLY A 151 -25.46 -2.20 -26.26
N GLY A 152 -25.34 -3.05 -27.26
CA GLY A 152 -25.83 -2.75 -28.60
C GLY A 152 -27.34 -3.00 -28.70
N ASP A 153 -27.95 -2.32 -29.66
CA ASP A 153 -29.05 -2.73 -30.54
C ASP A 153 -28.84 -1.98 -31.87
#